data_AF-A0AAW0GDK3-F1
#
_entry.id   AF-A0AAW0GDK3-F1
#
_cell.length_a   1.000
_cell.length_b   1.000
_cell.length_c   1.000
_cell.angle_alpha   90.00
_cell.angle_beta   90.00
_cell.angle_gamma   90.00
#
_symmetry.space_group_name_H-M   'P 1'
#
loop_
_entity.id
_entity.type
_entity.pdbx_description
1 polymer ?
#
loop_
_entity_poly.entity_id
_entity_poly.type
_entity_poly.pdbx_seq_one_letter_code
_entity_poly.pdbx_strand_id
1 'polypeptide(L)'
;MSESDASESHCIAADSFPASPSPSPTPDPTPEDLELEIFGRIQGILTHRKPYCSGTLDVDKDQMVLFYGKDAKTAGRIDFSDTTNEELQHLLKTCEQATFGVNQESVLDEQYRKSRKLDTAHFSPLFDVNGINLTGLLRREFLPDKLHDVDIRIARYKLNVYEPGSFFKPHVDTPRGREYVWISCHRLPDSS
;
A
#
# COMPACT_ATOMS: atom_id res chain seq x y z
N MET A 1 -17.83 -76.94 71.14
CA MET A 1 -18.19 -75.72 71.89
C MET A 1 -17.31 -74.62 71.31
N SER A 2 -17.78 -73.89 70.29
CA SER A 2 -18.53 -72.61 70.42
C SER A 2 -17.63 -71.55 71.07
N GLU A 3 -17.34 -70.37 70.52
CA GLU A 3 -18.01 -69.53 69.53
C GLU A 3 -16.98 -68.61 68.84
N SER A 4 -17.39 -68.07 67.70
CA SER A 4 -16.86 -66.93 66.98
C SER A 4 -16.91 -65.63 67.79
N ASP A 5 -15.93 -64.75 67.62
CA ASP A 5 -16.20 -63.32 67.67
C ASP A 5 -15.28 -62.51 66.75
N ALA A 6 -15.88 -61.47 66.18
CA ALA A 6 -15.39 -60.70 65.04
C ALA A 6 -14.75 -59.37 65.47
N SER A 7 -14.02 -58.79 64.51
CA SER A 7 -13.87 -57.34 64.27
C SER A 7 -13.08 -56.51 65.28
N GLU A 8 -11.94 -55.97 64.84
CA GLU A 8 -11.84 -54.52 64.55
C GLU A 8 -10.54 -54.22 63.78
N SER A 9 -10.70 -53.89 62.50
CA SER A 9 -9.64 -53.31 61.68
C SER A 9 -9.51 -51.83 62.02
N HIS A 10 -8.39 -51.43 62.61
CA HIS A 10 -8.06 -50.02 62.84
C HIS A 10 -7.73 -49.37 61.49
N CYS A 11 -8.70 -48.67 60.91
CA CYS A 11 -8.49 -47.81 59.74
C CYS A 11 -7.67 -46.58 60.19
N ILE A 12 -6.44 -46.45 59.70
CA ILE A 12 -5.69 -45.20 59.77
C ILE A 12 -6.42 -44.19 58.89
N ALA A 13 -6.96 -43.14 59.49
CA ALA A 13 -7.57 -42.04 58.77
C ALA A 13 -6.52 -41.42 57.83
N ALA A 14 -6.79 -41.45 56.53
CA ALA A 14 -6.03 -40.66 55.58
C ALA A 14 -6.36 -39.18 55.83
N ASP A 15 -5.35 -38.41 56.27
CA ASP A 15 -5.46 -36.97 56.34
C ASP A 15 -5.82 -36.45 54.95
N SER A 16 -7.01 -35.84 54.87
CA SER A 16 -7.51 -35.20 53.67
C SER A 16 -6.68 -33.96 53.41
N PHE A 17 -5.75 -34.03 52.45
CA PHE A 17 -5.11 -32.82 51.93
C PHE A 17 -6.19 -31.89 51.36
N PRO A 18 -6.22 -30.60 51.74
CA PRO A 18 -7.21 -29.68 51.20
C PRO A 18 -7.04 -29.60 49.67
N ALA A 19 -8.16 -29.77 48.96
CA ALA A 19 -8.19 -29.58 47.51
C ALA A 19 -7.62 -28.20 47.17
N SER A 20 -6.66 -28.16 46.25
CA SER A 20 -6.13 -26.89 45.73
C SER A 20 -7.31 -26.06 45.20
N PRO A 21 -7.39 -24.75 45.53
CA PRO A 21 -8.49 -23.93 45.06
C PRO A 21 -8.51 -23.93 43.53
N SER A 22 -9.70 -24.18 42.98
CA SER A 22 -9.99 -24.04 41.55
C SER A 22 -9.52 -22.65 41.09
N PRO A 23 -8.82 -22.52 39.95
CA PRO A 23 -8.47 -21.20 39.44
C PRO A 23 -9.76 -20.41 39.22
N SER A 24 -9.84 -19.24 39.84
CA SER A 24 -10.93 -18.29 39.64
C SER A 24 -11.09 -18.02 38.15
N PRO A 25 -12.32 -17.87 37.62
CA PRO A 25 -12.50 -17.48 36.23
C PRO A 25 -11.78 -16.15 36.00
N THR A 26 -10.90 -16.12 35.00
CA THR A 26 -10.26 -14.88 34.58
C THR A 26 -11.35 -13.88 34.21
N PRO A 27 -11.29 -12.62 34.69
CA PRO A 27 -12.26 -11.61 34.31
C PRO A 27 -12.24 -11.44 32.79
N ASP A 28 -13.42 -11.23 32.20
CA ASP A 28 -13.54 -10.93 30.78
C ASP A 28 -12.70 -9.68 30.44
N PRO A 29 -12.04 -9.66 29.27
CA PRO A 29 -11.22 -8.53 28.86
C PRO A 29 -12.06 -7.27 28.78
N THR A 30 -11.54 -6.18 29.34
CA THR A 30 -12.18 -4.88 29.22
C THR A 30 -12.06 -4.36 27.77
N PRO A 31 -12.87 -3.38 27.36
CA PRO A 31 -12.71 -2.74 26.05
C PRO A 31 -11.29 -2.20 25.81
N GLU A 32 -10.63 -1.68 26.85
CA GLU A 32 -9.25 -1.19 26.79
C GLU A 32 -8.23 -2.31 26.55
N ASP A 33 -8.44 -3.48 27.19
CA ASP A 33 -7.59 -4.66 26.96
C ASP A 33 -7.71 -5.16 25.51
N LEU A 34 -8.94 -5.14 24.97
CA LEU A 34 -9.21 -5.52 23.59
C LEU A 34 -8.58 -4.51 22.60
N GLU A 35 -8.65 -3.21 22.89
CA GLU A 35 -7.98 -2.17 22.09
C GLU A 35 -6.46 -2.33 22.09
N LEU A 36 -5.84 -2.59 23.25
CA LEU A 36 -4.41 -2.85 23.37
C LEU A 36 -3.99 -4.11 22.63
N GLU A 37 -4.79 -5.17 22.67
CA GLU A 37 -4.55 -6.39 21.93
C GLU A 37 -4.64 -6.16 20.41
N ILE A 38 -5.68 -5.45 19.95
CA ILE A 38 -5.83 -5.06 18.54
C ILE A 38 -4.66 -4.18 18.09
N PHE A 39 -4.27 -3.19 18.89
CA PHE A 39 -3.15 -2.32 18.60
C PHE A 39 -1.84 -3.10 18.51
N GLY A 40 -1.57 -4.00 19.47
CA GLY A 40 -0.39 -4.87 19.45
C GLY A 40 -0.35 -5.78 18.22
N ARG A 41 -1.50 -6.32 17.81
CA ARG A 41 -1.62 -7.13 16.58
C ARG A 41 -1.36 -6.28 15.33
N ILE A 42 -1.96 -5.09 15.22
CA ILE A 42 -1.75 -4.16 14.09
C ILE A 42 -0.28 -3.74 14.03
N GLN A 43 0.32 -3.34 15.16
CA GLN A 43 1.71 -2.96 15.25
C GLN A 43 2.63 -4.12 14.83
N GLY A 44 2.37 -5.34 15.32
CA GLY A 44 3.08 -6.54 14.90
C GLY A 44 3.04 -6.74 13.39
N ILE A 45 1.86 -6.65 12.77
CA ILE A 45 1.70 -6.77 11.31
C ILE A 45 2.49 -5.69 10.56
N LEU A 46 2.35 -4.42 10.95
CA LEU A 46 3.03 -3.29 10.31
C LEU A 46 4.55 -3.35 10.44
N THR A 47 5.05 -3.97 11.51
CA THR A 47 6.50 -4.14 11.74
C THR A 47 7.08 -5.24 10.85
N HIS A 48 6.34 -6.31 10.60
CA HIS A 48 6.79 -7.43 9.77
C HIS A 48 6.58 -7.17 8.28
N ARG A 49 5.57 -6.37 7.90
CA ARG A 49 5.27 -6.07 6.50
C ARG A 49 4.73 -4.66 6.37
N LYS A 50 5.53 -3.77 5.80
CA LYS A 50 5.06 -2.41 5.49
C LYS A 50 3.90 -2.49 4.47
N PRO A 51 2.87 -1.64 4.59
CA PRO A 51 1.77 -1.58 3.64
C PRO A 51 2.16 -0.91 2.30
N TYR A 52 3.43 -0.59 2.13
CA TYR A 52 4.01 0.00 0.93
C TYR A 52 5.41 -0.58 0.71
N CYS A 53 5.83 -0.60 -0.55
CA CYS A 53 7.22 -0.82 -0.95
C CYS A 53 7.71 0.41 -1.72
N SER A 54 9.01 0.68 -1.66
CA SER A 54 9.65 1.76 -2.41
C SER A 54 11.02 1.29 -2.88
N GLY A 55 11.44 1.74 -4.06
CA GLY A 55 12.74 1.42 -4.62
C GLY A 55 12.99 2.18 -5.91
N THR A 56 14.17 1.96 -6.46
CA THR A 56 14.58 2.47 -7.78
C THR A 56 14.72 1.29 -8.72
N LEU A 57 14.39 1.52 -9.99
CA LEU A 57 14.54 0.53 -11.04
C LEU A 57 15.26 1.24 -12.19
N ASP A 58 16.32 0.61 -12.69
CA ASP A 58 17.01 1.11 -13.86
C ASP A 58 16.13 0.91 -15.09
N VAL A 59 16.10 1.94 -15.93
CA VAL A 59 15.27 1.98 -17.13
C VAL A 59 16.18 2.38 -18.27
N ASP A 60 16.09 1.67 -19.39
CA ASP A 60 16.86 2.01 -20.59
C ASP A 60 16.42 3.39 -21.11
N LYS A 61 17.36 4.14 -21.69
CA LYS A 61 17.11 5.52 -22.14
C LYS A 61 16.00 5.61 -23.19
N ASP A 62 15.87 4.60 -24.05
CA ASP A 62 14.83 4.51 -25.07
C ASP A 62 13.40 4.39 -24.47
N GLN A 63 13.29 3.84 -23.26
CA GLN A 63 12.04 3.76 -22.50
C GLN A 63 11.71 5.06 -21.74
N MET A 64 12.62 6.03 -21.69
CA MET A 64 12.41 7.34 -21.05
C MET A 64 11.70 8.36 -21.94
N VAL A 65 11.15 7.94 -23.08
CA VAL A 65 10.45 8.81 -24.02
C VAL A 65 8.96 8.86 -23.73
N LEU A 66 8.39 10.07 -23.80
CA LEU A 66 6.95 10.32 -23.70
C LEU A 66 6.45 11.07 -24.93
N PHE A 67 5.43 10.49 -25.58
CA PHE A 67 4.61 11.20 -26.56
C PHE A 67 3.39 11.79 -25.86
N TYR A 68 3.00 13.01 -26.21
CA TYR A 68 1.87 13.69 -25.58
C TYR A 68 1.22 14.68 -26.54
N GLY A 69 -0.03 15.06 -26.27
CA GLY A 69 -0.78 16.00 -27.11
C GLY A 69 -2.28 15.79 -26.98
N LYS A 70 -3.04 16.89 -27.07
CA LYS A 70 -4.51 16.83 -27.16
C LYS A 70 -5.00 16.78 -28.61
N ASP A 71 -4.17 17.26 -29.53
CA ASP A 71 -4.38 17.28 -30.96
C ASP A 71 -3.03 17.33 -31.70
N ALA A 72 -3.05 17.32 -33.04
CA ALA A 72 -1.85 17.38 -33.86
C ALA A 72 -1.04 18.69 -33.70
N LYS A 73 -1.63 19.77 -33.20
CA LYS A 73 -0.98 21.07 -33.04
C LYS A 73 -0.24 21.19 -31.70
N THR A 74 -0.72 20.47 -30.70
CA THR A 74 -0.17 20.42 -29.33
C THR A 74 0.65 19.18 -29.08
N ALA A 75 0.83 18.34 -30.10
CA ALA A 75 1.60 17.12 -30.05
C ALA A 75 3.08 17.42 -29.79
N GLY A 76 3.69 16.63 -28.91
CA GLY A 76 5.08 16.73 -28.57
C GLY A 76 5.67 15.36 -28.24
N ARG A 77 7.00 15.31 -28.28
CA ARG A 77 7.82 14.21 -27.81
C ARG A 77 8.80 14.82 -26.81
N ILE A 78 9.00 14.18 -25.68
CA ILE A 78 10.03 14.54 -24.71
C ILE A 78 10.83 13.31 -24.35
N ASP A 79 12.15 13.46 -24.31
CA ASP A 79 13.08 12.42 -23.90
C ASP A 79 13.55 12.75 -22.49
N PHE A 80 13.10 11.99 -21.49
CA PHE A 80 13.50 12.23 -20.11
C PHE A 80 14.93 11.78 -19.81
N SER A 81 15.71 11.28 -20.75
CA SER A 81 17.14 11.02 -20.53
C SER A 81 18.01 12.23 -20.89
N ASP A 82 17.52 13.11 -21.76
CA ASP A 82 18.19 14.33 -22.23
C ASP A 82 17.12 15.36 -22.61
N THR A 83 16.74 16.20 -21.65
CA THR A 83 15.58 17.11 -21.77
C THR A 83 16.01 18.56 -21.68
N THR A 84 15.43 19.43 -22.53
CA THR A 84 15.61 20.88 -22.39
C THR A 84 14.48 21.54 -21.59
N ASN A 85 14.75 22.75 -21.08
CA ASN A 85 13.73 23.54 -20.39
C ASN A 85 12.56 23.89 -21.33
N GLU A 86 12.82 24.13 -22.61
CA GLU A 86 11.80 24.44 -23.60
C GLU A 86 10.83 23.28 -23.82
N GLU A 87 11.35 22.04 -23.86
CA GLU A 87 10.54 20.83 -23.97
C GLU A 87 9.68 20.59 -22.73
N LEU A 88 10.24 20.82 -21.53
CA LEU A 88 9.48 20.77 -20.27
C LEU A 88 8.38 21.83 -20.24
N GLN A 89 8.67 23.04 -20.70
CA GLN A 89 7.69 24.12 -20.79
C GLN A 89 6.60 23.81 -21.81
N HIS A 90 6.93 23.17 -22.93
CA HIS A 90 5.94 22.69 -23.89
C HIS A 90 5.03 21.64 -23.27
N LEU A 91 5.59 20.62 -22.60
CA LEU A 91 4.80 19.62 -21.86
C LEU A 91 3.88 20.27 -20.83
N LEU A 92 4.39 21.19 -20.01
CA LEU A 92 3.62 21.91 -19.00
C LEU A 92 2.45 22.67 -19.62
N LYS A 93 2.67 23.37 -20.75
CA LYS A 93 1.63 24.12 -21.46
C LYS A 93 0.55 23.23 -22.05
N THR A 94 0.90 22.03 -22.52
CA THR A 94 -0.07 21.04 -23.04
C THR A 94 -0.92 20.42 -21.93
N CYS A 95 -0.38 20.32 -20.71
CA CYS A 95 -1.11 19.83 -19.55
C CYS A 95 -2.18 20.82 -19.06
N GLU A 96 -3.25 20.30 -18.48
CA GLU A 96 -4.30 21.09 -17.82
C GLU A 96 -4.10 21.14 -16.31
N GLN A 97 -4.76 22.09 -15.62
CA GLN A 97 -4.76 22.12 -14.16
C GLN A 97 -5.34 20.81 -13.61
N ALA A 98 -4.67 20.23 -12.62
CA ALA A 98 -5.10 18.98 -12.04
C ALA A 98 -6.16 19.21 -10.95
N THR A 99 -7.32 18.58 -11.12
CA THR A 99 -8.37 18.52 -10.11
C THR A 99 -8.14 17.37 -9.12
N PHE A 100 -8.84 17.39 -7.99
CA PHE A 100 -8.91 16.28 -7.05
C PHE A 100 -10.37 15.92 -6.73
N GLY A 101 -10.59 14.71 -6.21
CA GLY A 101 -11.93 14.22 -5.90
C GLY A 101 -12.40 14.65 -4.51
N VAL A 102 -13.61 15.20 -4.40
CA VAL A 102 -14.32 15.45 -3.13
C VAL A 102 -15.77 15.04 -3.32
N ASN A 103 -16.30 14.14 -2.48
CA ASN A 103 -17.70 13.71 -2.56
C ASN A 103 -18.17 13.30 -3.97
N GLN A 104 -17.31 12.58 -4.72
CA GLN A 104 -17.54 12.16 -6.12
C GLN A 104 -17.50 13.30 -7.16
N GLU A 105 -17.19 14.52 -6.76
CA GLU A 105 -16.98 15.66 -7.66
C GLU A 105 -15.51 15.94 -7.90
N SER A 106 -15.18 16.54 -9.05
CA SER A 106 -13.83 17.00 -9.36
C SER A 106 -13.70 18.48 -9.01
N VAL A 107 -12.85 18.80 -8.03
CA VAL A 107 -12.63 20.16 -7.51
C VAL A 107 -11.27 20.68 -7.98
N LEU A 108 -11.24 21.94 -8.41
CA LEU A 108 -10.01 22.71 -8.67
C LEU A 108 -9.78 23.69 -7.52
N ASP A 109 -8.75 23.42 -6.70
CA ASP A 109 -8.29 24.32 -5.64
C ASP A 109 -6.76 24.26 -5.58
N GLU A 110 -6.12 25.33 -6.04
CA GLU A 110 -4.66 25.45 -6.08
C GLU A 110 -4.02 25.62 -4.69
N GLN A 111 -4.80 25.92 -3.65
CA GLN A 111 -4.33 25.90 -2.27
C GLN A 111 -4.31 24.48 -1.68
N TYR A 112 -5.00 23.53 -2.30
CA TYR A 112 -5.00 22.12 -1.90
C TYR A 112 -4.12 21.25 -2.80
N ARG A 113 -4.20 21.48 -4.11
CA ARG A 113 -3.43 20.79 -5.13
C ARG A 113 -2.98 21.77 -6.21
N LYS A 114 -1.68 22.04 -6.24
CA LYS A 114 -1.03 22.76 -7.34
C LYS A 114 -0.23 21.77 -8.17
N SER A 115 -0.80 21.30 -9.28
CA SER A 115 -0.12 20.45 -10.25
C SER A 115 -0.86 20.49 -11.57
N ARG A 116 -0.23 19.99 -12.63
CA ARG A 116 -0.88 19.81 -13.94
C ARG A 116 -1.05 18.33 -14.25
N LYS A 117 -1.97 18.01 -15.17
CA LYS A 117 -2.22 16.63 -15.60
C LYS A 117 -2.46 16.48 -17.09
N LEU A 118 -2.27 15.24 -17.55
CA LEU A 118 -2.86 14.71 -18.79
C LEU A 118 -3.56 13.39 -18.48
N ASP A 119 -4.74 13.21 -19.07
CA ASP A 119 -5.49 11.95 -19.01
C ASP A 119 -4.97 10.96 -20.06
N THR A 120 -5.26 9.66 -19.90
CA THR A 120 -4.69 8.56 -20.71
C THR A 120 -4.78 8.75 -22.22
N ALA A 121 -5.82 9.42 -22.72
CA ALA A 121 -6.02 9.66 -24.15
C ALA A 121 -4.98 10.63 -24.75
N HIS A 122 -4.25 11.39 -23.93
CA HIS A 122 -3.44 12.52 -24.37
C HIS A 122 -1.93 12.32 -24.15
N PHE A 123 -1.53 11.11 -23.77
CA PHE A 123 -0.12 10.75 -23.69
C PHE A 123 0.10 9.29 -24.03
N SER A 124 1.35 8.89 -24.27
CA SER A 124 1.79 7.51 -24.44
C SER A 124 3.27 7.43 -24.10
N PRO A 125 3.65 6.80 -22.97
CA PRO A 125 5.05 6.54 -22.66
C PRO A 125 5.59 5.37 -23.49
N LEU A 126 6.89 5.37 -23.80
CA LEU A 126 7.59 4.16 -24.28
C LEU A 126 8.02 3.22 -23.15
N PHE A 127 7.82 3.64 -21.89
CA PHE A 127 8.09 2.85 -20.69
C PHE A 127 7.39 1.49 -20.74
N ASP A 128 8.18 0.41 -20.88
CA ASP A 128 7.68 -0.95 -20.93
C ASP A 128 7.81 -1.63 -19.57
N VAL A 129 6.71 -1.59 -18.84
CA VAL A 129 6.50 -2.24 -17.56
C VAL A 129 6.86 -3.73 -17.58
N ASN A 130 6.61 -4.43 -18.70
CA ASN A 130 6.88 -5.86 -18.82
C ASN A 130 8.36 -6.11 -19.12
N GLY A 131 8.95 -5.33 -20.03
CA GLY A 131 10.37 -5.40 -20.39
C GLY A 131 11.31 -5.25 -19.19
N ILE A 132 10.94 -4.42 -18.21
CA ILE A 132 11.71 -4.23 -16.96
C ILE A 132 11.28 -5.17 -15.81
N ASN A 133 10.38 -6.12 -16.07
CA ASN A 133 9.86 -7.08 -15.11
C ASN A 133 9.26 -6.45 -13.83
N LEU A 134 8.64 -5.27 -13.93
CA LEU A 134 8.04 -4.59 -12.77
C LEU A 134 6.94 -5.44 -12.14
N THR A 135 6.16 -6.16 -12.95
CA THR A 135 5.11 -7.07 -12.50
C THR A 135 5.66 -8.18 -11.60
N GLY A 136 6.79 -8.79 -11.97
CA GLY A 136 7.45 -9.81 -11.16
C GLY A 136 8.01 -9.26 -9.86
N LEU A 137 8.56 -8.03 -9.90
CA LEU A 137 9.01 -7.30 -8.72
C LEU A 137 7.86 -7.02 -7.75
N LEU A 138 6.73 -6.49 -8.24
CA LEU A 138 5.55 -6.23 -7.40
C LEU A 138 4.98 -7.52 -6.81
N ARG A 139 4.94 -8.60 -7.59
CA ARG A 139 4.51 -9.91 -7.08
C ARG A 139 5.37 -10.35 -5.89
N ARG A 140 6.69 -10.27 -6.02
CA ARG A 140 7.62 -10.74 -4.98
C ARG A 140 7.67 -9.81 -3.77
N GLU A 141 7.79 -8.50 -4.00
CA GLU A 141 8.09 -7.53 -2.95
C GLU A 141 6.82 -6.96 -2.28
N PHE A 142 5.69 -6.91 -3.01
CA PHE A 142 4.47 -6.25 -2.54
C PHE A 142 3.35 -7.24 -2.21
N LEU A 143 3.08 -8.24 -3.07
CA LEU A 143 1.96 -9.16 -2.87
C LEU A 143 2.23 -10.22 -1.78
N PRO A 144 1.23 -10.54 -0.93
CA PRO A 144 1.31 -11.69 -0.04
C PRO A 144 1.50 -12.99 -0.81
N ASP A 145 2.23 -13.95 -0.22
CA ASP A 145 2.56 -15.24 -0.86
C ASP A 145 1.31 -15.95 -1.41
N LYS A 146 0.21 -15.90 -0.66
CA LYS A 146 -1.10 -16.45 -1.08
C LYS A 146 -1.72 -15.79 -2.31
N LEU A 147 -1.20 -14.64 -2.73
CA LEU A 147 -1.64 -13.88 -3.92
C LEU A 147 -0.57 -13.90 -5.03
N HIS A 148 0.51 -14.68 -4.90
CA HIS A 148 1.55 -14.73 -5.93
C HIS A 148 1.03 -15.33 -7.25
N ASP A 149 0.05 -16.23 -7.20
CA ASP A 149 -0.56 -16.81 -8.40
C ASP A 149 -1.58 -15.88 -9.09
N VAL A 150 -1.87 -14.70 -8.51
CA VAL A 150 -2.77 -13.73 -9.10
C VAL A 150 -2.10 -13.03 -10.28
N ASP A 151 -2.85 -12.88 -11.37
CA ASP A 151 -2.41 -12.09 -12.51
C ASP A 151 -2.46 -10.59 -12.18
N ILE A 152 -1.35 -9.90 -12.44
CA ILE A 152 -1.23 -8.48 -12.15
C ILE A 152 -1.29 -7.73 -13.47
N ARG A 153 -2.38 -7.00 -13.65
CA ARG A 153 -2.55 -6.11 -14.80
C ARG A 153 -2.15 -4.69 -14.42
N ILE A 154 -1.10 -4.18 -15.08
CA ILE A 154 -0.70 -2.77 -14.92
C ILE A 154 -1.40 -1.94 -15.99
N ALA A 155 -2.13 -0.92 -15.54
CA ALA A 155 -2.88 -0.02 -16.40
C ALA A 155 -2.46 1.43 -16.15
N ARG A 156 -2.20 2.14 -17.25
CA ARG A 156 -1.89 3.57 -17.25
C ARG A 156 -3.12 4.37 -16.81
N TYR A 157 -2.91 5.38 -15.97
CA TYR A 157 -4.01 6.19 -15.43
C TYR A 157 -3.90 7.69 -15.73
N LYS A 158 -2.97 8.40 -15.11
CA LYS A 158 -2.79 9.84 -15.32
C LYS A 158 -1.32 10.19 -15.29
N LEU A 159 -0.94 11.14 -16.13
CA LEU A 159 0.35 11.80 -16.01
C LEU A 159 0.13 13.04 -15.16
N ASN A 160 0.79 13.13 -14.01
CA ASN A 160 0.82 14.35 -13.21
C ASN A 160 2.18 15.03 -13.40
N VAL A 161 2.16 16.33 -13.63
CA VAL A 161 3.37 17.15 -13.83
C VAL A 161 3.42 18.19 -12.73
N TYR A 162 4.57 18.26 -12.06
CA TYR A 162 4.83 19.17 -10.94
C TYR A 162 5.95 20.13 -11.36
N GLU A 163 5.61 21.40 -11.52
CA GLU A 163 6.59 22.48 -11.68
C GLU A 163 7.18 22.87 -10.31
N PRO A 164 8.31 23.60 -10.25
CA PRO A 164 8.82 24.12 -8.98
C PRO A 164 7.76 24.84 -8.15
N GLY A 165 7.63 24.46 -6.87
CA GLY A 165 6.59 24.98 -5.96
C GLY A 165 5.20 24.36 -6.13
N SER A 166 5.04 23.38 -7.02
CA SER A 166 3.84 22.53 -7.07
C SER A 166 3.77 21.59 -5.86
N PHE A 167 2.55 21.22 -5.46
CA PHE A 167 2.31 20.32 -4.35
C PHE A 167 0.95 19.64 -4.48
N PHE A 168 0.77 18.56 -3.72
CA PHE A 168 -0.54 18.01 -3.42
C PHE A 168 -0.57 17.70 -1.93
N LYS A 169 -1.51 18.30 -1.18
CA LYS A 169 -1.66 18.04 0.24
C LYS A 169 -1.90 16.55 0.52
N PRO A 170 -1.56 16.07 1.74
CA PRO A 170 -1.90 14.72 2.16
C PRO A 170 -3.38 14.42 1.91
N HIS A 171 -3.65 13.30 1.25
CA HIS A 171 -4.99 12.87 0.89
C HIS A 171 -5.08 11.34 0.92
N VAL A 172 -6.31 10.85 0.95
CA VAL A 172 -6.62 9.43 0.76
C VAL A 172 -7.22 9.29 -0.63
N ASP A 173 -6.62 8.43 -1.46
CA ASP A 173 -7.16 8.15 -2.79
C ASP A 173 -8.55 7.53 -2.67
N THR A 174 -9.47 7.97 -3.54
CA THR A 174 -10.80 7.34 -3.63
C THR A 174 -10.63 5.92 -4.18
N PRO A 175 -11.05 4.88 -3.43
CA PRO A 175 -10.95 3.50 -3.91
C PRO A 175 -11.74 3.34 -5.21
N ARG A 176 -11.09 2.79 -6.23
CA ARG A 176 -11.73 2.50 -7.54
C ARG A 176 -12.31 1.09 -7.64
N GLY A 177 -12.14 0.32 -6.57
CA GLY A 177 -12.55 -1.07 -6.45
C GLY A 177 -11.70 -1.75 -5.38
N ARG A 178 -11.97 -3.03 -5.14
CA ARG A 178 -11.30 -3.80 -4.08
C ARG A 178 -9.96 -4.42 -4.51
N GLU A 179 -9.60 -4.30 -5.78
CA GLU A 179 -8.50 -5.03 -6.42
C GLU A 179 -7.51 -4.08 -7.13
N TYR A 180 -7.46 -2.82 -6.71
CA TYR A 180 -6.55 -1.82 -7.26
C TYR A 180 -5.47 -1.45 -6.26
N VAL A 181 -4.25 -1.34 -6.77
CA VAL A 181 -3.10 -0.77 -6.06
C VAL A 181 -2.61 0.42 -6.86
N TRP A 182 -2.27 1.50 -6.18
CA TRP A 182 -1.70 2.69 -6.80
C TRP A 182 -0.19 2.58 -6.84
N ILE A 183 0.39 2.85 -8.01
CA ILE A 183 1.83 2.93 -8.22
C ILE A 183 2.12 4.33 -8.75
N SER A 184 3.02 5.05 -8.08
CA SER A 184 3.55 6.33 -8.55
C SER A 184 5.01 6.14 -8.91
N CYS A 185 5.37 6.49 -10.14
CA CYS A 185 6.74 6.48 -10.62
C CYS A 185 7.20 7.93 -10.86
N HIS A 186 8.39 8.26 -10.39
CA HIS A 186 9.00 9.56 -10.57
C HIS A 186 10.39 9.37 -11.17
N ARG A 187 10.76 10.21 -12.13
CA ARG A 187 12.16 10.33 -12.53
C ARG A 187 12.94 10.90 -11.34
N LEU A 188 14.03 10.24 -10.98
CA LEU A 188 15.00 10.82 -10.06
C LEU A 188 15.96 11.73 -10.83
N PRO A 189 16.41 12.85 -10.24
CA PRO A 189 17.49 13.63 -10.81
C PRO A 189 18.73 12.75 -10.96
N ASP A 190 19.54 13.01 -11.99
CA ASP A 190 20.81 12.32 -12.16
C ASP A 190 21.67 12.56 -10.91
N SER A 191 22.23 11.48 -10.37
CA SER A 191 23.17 11.55 -9.25
C SER A 191 24.39 12.34 -9.70
N SER A 192 24.53 13.58 -9.21
CA SER A 192 25.73 14.41 -9.38
C SER A 192 26.97 13.77 -8.77
#